data_AF-A0A371LV86-F1
#
_entry.id   AF-A0A371LV86-F1
#
_cell.length_a   1.000
_cell.length_b   1.000
_cell.length_c   1.000
_cell.angle_alpha   90.00
_cell.angle_beta   90.00
_cell.angle_gamma   90.00
#
_symmetry.space_group_name_H-M   'P 1'
#
loop_
_entity.id
_entity.type
_entity.pdbx_description
1 polymer ?
#
loop_
_entity_poly.entity_id
_entity_poly.type
_entity_poly.pdbx_seq_one_letter_code
_entity_poly.pdbx_strand_id
1 'polypeptide(L)'
;RDFSMVAYGGAGPMFVPLLARELGASEVLVPQAPSVFSAWSMLMADVVYDFSQTHLAVLDDATLNELKTAFADLEAEGRETLTAEGVAENRQRIGRAVEMRYFGQEHTVEVDADGVSSLDELAERFEDQHETRYGHTMDDPVQVVHLRVRAVGENDKPELEQGTPRDDSELTPADAREAYCFAEDDFVEFDVYRRDDLKPGDEIRGPAVVTEPTTSLVFHSDQTATTDDYGHIIITTDQ
;
A
#
# COMPACT_ATOMS: atom_id res chain seq x y z
N ARG A 1 12.04 4.39 -11.28
CA ARG A 1 12.19 2.93 -11.49
C ARG A 1 12.02 2.16 -10.18
N ASP A 2 11.68 2.85 -9.08
CA ASP A 2 11.66 2.28 -7.72
C ASP A 2 10.27 1.79 -7.28
N PHE A 3 9.29 1.78 -8.20
CA PHE A 3 7.90 1.46 -7.90
C PHE A 3 7.28 0.62 -9.02
N SER A 4 6.49 -0.38 -8.62
CA SER A 4 5.60 -1.14 -9.49
C SER A 4 4.21 -0.53 -9.47
N MET A 5 3.48 -0.62 -10.59
CA MET A 5 2.08 -0.20 -10.64
C MET A 5 1.18 -1.36 -10.27
N VAL A 6 0.16 -1.16 -9.43
CA VAL A 6 -0.84 -2.20 -9.13
C VAL A 6 -2.10 -1.94 -9.95
N ALA A 7 -2.47 -2.89 -10.79
CA ALA A 7 -3.65 -2.83 -11.65
C ALA A 7 -4.78 -3.66 -11.04
N TYR A 8 -5.78 -2.98 -10.47
CA TYR A 8 -6.96 -3.62 -9.89
C TYR A 8 -8.24 -2.87 -10.24
N GLY A 9 -9.38 -3.39 -9.81
CA GLY A 9 -10.71 -2.98 -10.24
C GLY A 9 -11.10 -3.60 -11.60
N GLY A 10 -12.37 -3.44 -11.99
CA GLY A 10 -12.91 -4.10 -13.19
C GLY A 10 -12.30 -3.64 -14.52
N ALA A 11 -11.65 -2.48 -14.57
CA ALA A 11 -11.03 -1.93 -15.77
C ALA A 11 -9.53 -1.67 -15.64
N GLY A 12 -8.96 -1.72 -14.42
CA GLY A 12 -7.54 -1.43 -14.20
C GLY A 12 -6.64 -2.28 -15.07
N PRO A 13 -6.78 -3.62 -15.10
CA PRO A 13 -5.87 -4.47 -15.86
C PRO A 13 -5.98 -4.33 -17.39
N MET A 14 -7.03 -3.67 -17.89
CA MET A 14 -7.17 -3.33 -19.31
C MET A 14 -6.31 -2.12 -19.71
N PHE A 15 -6.10 -1.16 -18.80
CA PHE A 15 -5.49 0.14 -19.12
C PHE A 15 -4.13 0.37 -18.47
N VAL A 16 -3.90 -0.19 -17.28
CA VAL A 16 -2.68 0.07 -16.51
C VAL A 16 -1.42 -0.44 -17.23
N PRO A 17 -1.40 -1.59 -17.94
CA PRO A 17 -0.22 -1.99 -18.73
C PRO A 17 0.16 -0.96 -19.79
N LEU A 18 -0.83 -0.36 -20.47
CA LEU A 18 -0.60 0.71 -21.44
C LEU A 18 -0.12 2.00 -20.77
N LEU A 19 -0.69 2.36 -19.61
CA LEU A 19 -0.25 3.52 -18.84
C LEU A 19 1.18 3.34 -18.31
N ALA A 20 1.53 2.13 -17.88
CA ALA A 20 2.87 1.79 -17.41
C ALA A 20 3.91 1.98 -18.52
N ARG A 21 3.58 1.55 -19.75
CA ARG A 21 4.39 1.82 -20.94
C ARG A 21 4.60 3.32 -21.15
N GLU A 22 3.54 4.13 -21.09
CA GLU A 22 3.63 5.59 -21.30
C GLU A 22 4.43 6.32 -20.20
N LEU A 23 4.31 5.86 -18.95
CA LEU A 23 5.01 6.44 -17.80
C LEU A 23 6.44 5.89 -17.63
N GLY A 24 6.86 4.93 -18.46
CA GLY A 24 8.16 4.26 -18.33
C GLY A 24 8.30 3.41 -17.07
N ALA A 25 7.18 2.93 -16.51
CA ALA A 25 7.18 1.98 -15.41
C ALA A 25 7.61 0.59 -15.91
N SER A 26 8.49 -0.07 -15.16
CA SER A 26 9.07 -1.35 -15.56
C SER A 26 8.16 -2.54 -15.27
N GLU A 27 7.22 -2.40 -14.33
CA GLU A 27 6.44 -3.51 -13.80
C GLU A 27 5.01 -3.09 -13.45
N VAL A 28 4.06 -3.94 -13.83
CA VAL A 28 2.66 -3.88 -13.41
C VAL A 28 2.27 -5.19 -12.73
N LEU A 29 1.81 -5.11 -11.49
CA LEU A 29 1.23 -6.22 -10.75
C LEU A 29 -0.29 -6.21 -10.91
N VAL A 30 -0.84 -7.29 -11.45
CA VAL A 30 -2.29 -7.58 -11.46
C VAL A 30 -2.57 -8.63 -10.38
N PRO A 31 -3.28 -8.29 -9.29
CA PRO A 31 -3.64 -9.26 -8.25
C PRO A 31 -4.43 -10.44 -8.80
N GLN A 32 -4.51 -11.53 -8.03
CA GLN A 32 -5.23 -12.75 -8.44
C GLN A 32 -6.73 -12.47 -8.69
N ALA A 33 -7.33 -11.64 -7.84
CA ALA A 33 -8.73 -11.23 -7.92
C ALA A 33 -8.82 -9.70 -8.11
N PRO A 34 -8.42 -9.17 -9.27
CA PRO A 34 -8.20 -7.74 -9.45
C PRO A 34 -9.52 -6.96 -9.36
N SER A 35 -10.62 -7.48 -9.91
CA SER A 35 -11.94 -6.82 -9.92
C SER A 35 -12.53 -6.57 -8.53
N VAL A 36 -12.24 -7.45 -7.57
CA VAL A 36 -12.75 -7.41 -6.18
C VAL A 36 -11.65 -7.10 -5.17
N PHE A 37 -10.50 -6.61 -5.63
CA PHE A 37 -9.33 -6.39 -4.78
C PHE A 37 -9.61 -5.46 -3.59
N SER A 38 -10.51 -4.48 -3.73
CA SER A 38 -10.92 -3.62 -2.61
C SER A 38 -11.66 -4.36 -1.50
N ALA A 39 -12.47 -5.37 -1.84
CA ALA A 39 -13.13 -6.20 -0.83
C ALA A 39 -12.12 -7.14 -0.17
N TRP A 40 -11.18 -7.66 -0.97
CA TRP A 40 -10.09 -8.48 -0.45
C TRP A 40 -9.19 -7.70 0.52
N SER A 41 -8.85 -6.44 0.21
CA SER A 41 -8.05 -5.61 1.11
C SER A 41 -8.74 -5.31 2.43
N MET A 42 -10.09 -5.21 2.45
CA MET A 42 -10.85 -5.06 3.70
C MET A 42 -10.75 -6.33 4.57
N LEU A 43 -10.74 -7.51 3.95
CA LEU A 43 -10.56 -8.78 4.68
C LEU A 43 -9.15 -8.93 5.27
N MET A 44 -8.16 -8.30 4.64
CA MET A 44 -6.76 -8.30 5.11
C MET A 44 -6.43 -7.19 6.11
N ALA A 45 -7.39 -6.29 6.39
CA ALA A 45 -7.17 -5.12 7.23
C ALA A 45 -7.34 -5.45 8.72
N ASP A 46 -6.47 -4.87 9.53
CA ASP A 46 -6.62 -4.82 10.98
C ASP A 46 -7.66 -3.75 11.35
N VAL A 47 -8.27 -3.89 12.53
CA VAL A 47 -9.13 -2.85 13.09
C VAL A 47 -8.25 -1.69 13.54
N VAL A 48 -8.54 -0.47 13.10
CA VAL A 48 -7.74 0.71 13.45
C VAL A 48 -8.64 1.85 13.90
N TYR A 49 -8.30 2.44 15.04
CA TYR A 49 -8.87 3.69 15.54
C TYR A 49 -7.76 4.70 15.79
N ASP A 50 -7.95 5.91 15.29
CA ASP A 50 -7.05 7.04 15.52
C ASP A 50 -7.71 8.02 16.49
N PHE A 51 -7.04 8.26 17.61
CA PHE A 51 -7.41 9.23 18.63
C PHE A 51 -6.46 10.41 18.56
N SER A 52 -6.99 11.62 18.70
CA SER A 52 -6.18 12.83 18.72
C SER A 52 -6.68 13.83 19.75
N GLN A 53 -5.74 14.49 20.41
CA GLN A 53 -6.01 15.56 21.35
C GLN A 53 -5.14 16.77 21.02
N THR A 54 -5.75 17.93 20.88
CA THR A 54 -5.01 19.19 20.78
C THR A 54 -4.21 19.43 22.05
N HIS A 55 -2.91 19.65 21.88
CA HIS A 55 -1.97 19.96 22.94
C HIS A 55 -1.03 21.05 22.43
N LEU A 56 -1.42 22.31 22.58
CA LEU A 56 -0.65 23.44 22.06
C LEU A 56 0.36 23.90 23.11
N ALA A 57 1.63 23.55 22.91
CA ALA A 57 2.72 23.95 23.81
C ALA A 57 4.02 24.16 23.03
N VAL A 58 4.82 25.15 23.41
CA VAL A 58 6.23 25.20 22.99
C VAL A 58 6.95 24.06 23.70
N LEU A 59 7.74 23.28 22.96
CA LEU A 59 8.35 22.06 23.47
C LEU A 59 9.24 22.32 24.69
N ASP A 60 9.99 23.43 24.67
CA ASP A 60 10.85 23.87 25.77
C ASP A 60 10.08 24.24 27.05
N ASP A 61 8.81 24.63 26.91
CA ASP A 61 7.92 24.98 28.03
C ASP A 61 7.12 23.77 28.54
N ALA A 62 7.15 22.64 27.81
CA ALA A 62 6.42 21.43 28.15
C ALA A 62 7.23 20.53 29.09
N THR A 63 6.54 19.57 29.72
CA THR A 63 7.20 18.49 30.44
C THR A 63 6.86 17.14 29.82
N LEU A 64 7.84 16.23 29.85
CA LEU A 64 7.62 14.85 29.40
C LEU A 64 6.49 14.17 30.18
N ASN A 65 6.31 14.50 31.46
CA ASN A 65 5.24 13.93 32.28
C ASN A 65 3.85 14.39 31.83
N GLU A 66 3.69 15.64 31.38
CA GLU A 66 2.43 16.12 30.82
C GLU A 66 2.06 15.36 29.55
N LEU A 67 3.02 15.17 28.63
CA LEU A 67 2.80 14.38 27.42
C LEU A 67 2.45 12.93 27.76
N LYS A 68 3.19 12.30 28.69
CA LYS A 68 2.93 10.93 29.16
C LYS A 68 1.53 10.77 29.76
N THR A 69 1.07 11.77 30.51
CA THR A 69 -0.26 11.74 31.11
C THR A 69 -1.34 11.83 30.03
N ALA A 70 -1.21 12.77 29.10
CA ALA A 70 -2.17 12.92 28.01
C ALA A 70 -2.18 11.71 27.05
N PHE A 71 -1.02 11.10 26.79
CA PHE A 71 -0.97 9.82 26.06
C PHE A 71 -1.67 8.70 26.83
N ALA A 72 -1.43 8.55 28.14
CA ALA A 72 -2.06 7.50 28.93
C ALA A 72 -3.60 7.56 28.87
N ASP A 73 -4.18 8.77 28.85
CA ASP A 73 -5.63 8.96 28.71
C ASP A 73 -6.12 8.48 27.33
N LEU A 74 -5.47 8.88 26.25
CA LEU A 74 -5.81 8.45 24.88
C LEU A 74 -5.58 6.94 24.66
N GLU A 75 -4.57 6.37 25.28
CA GLU A 75 -4.30 4.93 25.23
C GLU A 75 -5.36 4.12 25.95
N ALA A 76 -5.84 4.60 27.09
CA ALA A 76 -6.93 3.97 27.81
C ALA A 76 -8.21 3.95 26.95
N GLU A 77 -8.53 5.07 26.29
CA GLU A 77 -9.66 5.17 25.36
C GLU A 77 -9.52 4.21 24.17
N GLY A 78 -8.31 4.14 23.58
CA GLY A 78 -8.02 3.22 22.49
C GLY A 78 -8.18 1.75 22.88
N ARG A 79 -7.67 1.35 24.05
CA ARG A 79 -7.81 -0.03 24.57
C ARG A 79 -9.24 -0.38 24.92
N GLU A 80 -9.99 0.55 25.50
CA GLU A 80 -11.41 0.37 25.79
C GLU A 80 -12.19 0.15 24.49
N THR A 81 -11.92 0.97 23.46
CA THR A 81 -12.55 0.85 22.14
C THR A 81 -12.26 -0.51 21.49
N LEU A 82 -10.99 -0.94 21.44
CA LEU A 82 -10.64 -2.25 20.88
C LEU A 82 -11.25 -3.42 21.66
N THR A 83 -11.35 -3.30 22.98
CA THR A 83 -12.01 -4.30 23.82
C THR A 83 -13.51 -4.37 23.54
N ALA A 84 -14.17 -3.23 23.31
CA ALA A 84 -15.58 -3.17 22.93
C ALA A 84 -15.85 -3.79 21.54
N GLU A 85 -14.90 -3.69 20.62
CA GLU A 85 -14.90 -4.40 19.32
C GLU A 85 -14.59 -5.90 19.44
N GLY A 86 -14.32 -6.40 20.65
CA GLY A 86 -14.06 -7.82 20.91
C GLY A 86 -12.62 -8.27 20.61
N VAL A 87 -11.68 -7.34 20.44
CA VAL A 87 -10.27 -7.66 20.20
C VAL A 87 -9.60 -8.08 21.52
N ALA A 88 -8.99 -9.26 21.56
CA ALA A 88 -8.26 -9.76 22.73
C ALA A 88 -7.02 -8.89 23.05
N GLU A 89 -6.73 -8.67 24.34
CA GLU A 89 -5.65 -7.79 24.81
C GLU A 89 -4.28 -8.09 24.17
N ASN A 90 -3.95 -9.37 23.99
CA ASN A 90 -2.68 -9.80 23.38
C ASN A 90 -2.60 -9.56 21.86
N ARG A 91 -3.68 -9.08 21.24
CA ARG A 91 -3.79 -8.69 19.83
C ARG A 91 -4.00 -7.18 19.66
N GLN A 92 -3.95 -6.42 20.75
CA GLN A 92 -4.06 -4.96 20.72
C GLN A 92 -2.65 -4.35 20.70
N ARG A 93 -2.42 -3.47 19.73
CA ARG A 93 -1.20 -2.65 19.63
C ARG A 93 -1.59 -1.18 19.71
N ILE A 94 -0.75 -0.41 20.38
CA ILE A 94 -0.93 1.02 20.57
C ILE A 94 0.35 1.67 20.07
N GLY A 95 0.22 2.65 19.18
CA GLY A 95 1.32 3.49 18.75
C GLY A 95 1.05 4.96 19.08
N ARG A 96 2.11 5.70 19.40
CA ARG A 96 2.04 7.12 19.77
C ARG A 96 2.70 7.98 18.71
N ALA A 97 2.07 9.10 18.38
CA ALA A 97 2.68 10.12 17.56
C ALA A 97 2.37 11.53 18.10
N VAL A 98 3.22 12.48 17.75
CA VAL A 98 3.02 13.91 18.05
C VAL A 98 3.04 14.67 16.73
N GLU A 99 2.06 15.55 16.53
CA GLU A 99 2.14 16.55 15.49
C GLU A 99 2.88 17.78 15.99
N MET A 100 3.99 18.09 15.34
CA MET A 100 4.92 19.15 15.73
C MET A 100 5.16 20.10 14.56
N ARG A 101 5.55 21.33 14.86
CA ARG A 101 5.95 22.33 13.85
C ARG A 101 6.90 23.34 14.47
N TYR A 102 7.63 24.06 13.64
CA TYR A 102 8.32 25.27 14.11
C TYR A 102 7.28 26.36 14.42
N PHE A 103 7.54 27.16 15.46
CA PHE A 103 6.63 28.21 15.89
C PHE A 103 6.38 29.22 14.75
N GLY A 104 5.11 29.48 14.45
CA GLY A 104 4.71 30.35 13.34
C GLY A 104 4.50 29.65 12.00
N GLN A 105 4.86 28.37 11.86
CA GLN A 105 4.47 27.57 10.70
C GLN A 105 2.98 27.20 10.73
N GLU A 106 2.38 27.01 9.55
CA GLU A 106 1.00 26.54 9.42
C GLU A 106 0.91 25.01 9.52
N HIS A 107 1.77 24.29 8.79
CA HIS A 107 1.71 22.84 8.66
C HIS A 107 2.52 22.11 9.74
N THR A 108 2.01 20.95 10.16
CA THR A 108 2.66 20.05 11.11
C THR A 108 3.39 18.90 10.40
N VAL A 109 4.30 18.28 11.14
CA VAL A 109 4.97 17.01 10.83
C VAL A 109 4.57 16.02 11.91
N GLU A 110 4.15 14.82 11.51
CA GLU A 110 3.88 13.72 12.43
C GLU A 110 5.20 13.04 12.83
N VAL A 111 5.44 12.94 14.13
CA VAL A 111 6.68 12.43 14.71
C VAL A 111 6.35 11.23 15.59
N ASP A 112 7.02 10.10 15.35
CA ASP A 112 6.88 8.91 16.19
C ASP A 112 7.33 9.20 17.62
N ALA A 113 6.42 8.95 18.58
CA ALA A 113 6.64 9.20 19.99
C ALA A 113 6.73 7.91 20.82
N ASP A 114 6.74 6.75 20.17
CA ASP A 114 6.97 5.48 20.85
C ASP A 114 8.39 5.38 21.41
N GLY A 115 8.47 4.98 22.68
CA GLY A 115 9.74 4.80 23.40
C GLY A 115 10.47 6.09 23.77
N VAL A 116 9.95 7.27 23.42
CA VAL A 116 10.60 8.56 23.71
C VAL A 116 10.84 8.74 25.21
N SER A 117 12.10 9.05 25.54
CA SER A 117 12.61 9.12 26.91
C SER A 117 12.88 10.54 27.41
N SER A 118 12.99 11.52 26.51
CA SER A 118 13.18 12.94 26.80
C SER A 118 12.49 13.82 25.75
N LEU A 119 12.33 15.12 26.04
CA LEU A 119 11.84 16.08 25.04
C LEU A 119 12.88 16.39 23.97
N ASP A 120 14.18 16.33 24.33
CA ASP A 120 15.28 16.48 23.37
C ASP A 120 15.24 15.38 22.30
N GLU A 121 14.99 14.12 22.69
CA GLU A 121 14.84 13.01 21.73
C GLU A 121 13.64 13.24 20.79
N LEU A 122 12.55 13.82 21.29
CA LEU A 122 11.39 14.16 20.47
C LEU A 122 11.70 15.31 19.49
N ALA A 123 12.49 16.30 19.93
CA ALA A 123 12.96 17.40 19.09
C ALA A 123 13.87 16.90 17.96
N GLU A 124 14.84 16.03 18.28
CA GLU A 124 15.73 15.41 17.30
C GLU A 124 14.94 14.62 16.24
N ARG A 125 13.98 13.79 16.68
CA ARG A 125 13.09 13.06 15.74
C ARG A 125 12.25 13.98 14.87
N PHE A 126 11.81 15.13 15.41
CA PHE A 126 11.09 16.13 14.63
C PHE A 126 11.98 16.75 13.56
N GLU A 127 13.19 17.16 13.93
CA GLU A 127 14.16 17.75 12.99
C GLU A 127 14.49 16.79 11.84
N ASP A 128 14.76 15.52 12.15
CA ASP A 128 15.03 14.48 11.15
C ASP A 128 13.84 14.30 10.17
N GLN A 129 12.61 14.29 10.68
CA GLN A 129 11.42 14.14 9.85
C GLN A 129 11.11 15.40 9.04
N HIS A 130 11.35 16.58 9.62
CA HIS A 130 11.20 17.85 8.91
C HIS A 130 12.23 17.98 7.79
N GLU A 131 13.49 17.63 8.03
CA GLU A 131 14.56 17.58 7.02
C GLU A 131 14.21 16.58 5.91
N THR A 132 13.76 15.38 6.27
CA THR A 132 13.35 14.37 5.28
C THR A 132 12.20 14.87 4.39
N ARG A 133 11.23 15.57 4.97
CA ARG A 133 10.05 16.05 4.26
C ARG A 133 10.28 17.33 3.46
N TYR A 134 11.08 18.27 3.97
CA TYR A 134 11.22 19.62 3.43
C TYR A 134 12.65 20.03 3.07
N GLY A 135 13.66 19.21 3.39
CA GLY A 135 15.07 19.41 3.03
C GLY A 135 15.78 20.53 3.78
N HIS A 136 15.29 20.91 4.97
CA HIS A 136 15.93 21.87 5.87
C HIS A 136 15.36 21.77 7.30
N THR A 137 16.07 22.31 8.29
CA THR A 137 15.61 22.61 9.66
C THR A 137 15.61 24.12 9.94
N MET A 138 15.08 24.55 11.08
CA MET A 138 14.99 25.97 11.47
C MET A 138 15.42 26.16 12.93
N ASP A 139 15.86 27.37 13.29
CA ASP A 139 16.25 27.72 14.67
C ASP A 139 15.05 28.18 15.53
N ASP A 140 13.86 28.26 14.94
CA ASP A 140 12.64 28.67 15.64
C ASP A 140 12.23 27.64 16.72
N PRO A 141 11.57 28.05 17.81
CA PRO A 141 11.11 27.11 18.83
C PRO A 141 10.17 26.04 18.24
N VAL A 142 10.33 24.78 18.66
CA VAL A 142 9.42 23.71 18.25
C VAL A 142 8.13 23.79 19.08
N GLN A 143 7.00 23.61 18.42
CA GLN A 143 5.67 23.61 19.01
C GLN A 143 5.00 22.25 18.81
N VAL A 144 4.55 21.65 19.91
CA VAL A 144 3.59 20.54 19.91
C VAL A 144 2.21 21.11 19.62
N VAL A 145 1.45 20.45 18.72
CA VAL A 145 0.11 20.89 18.31
C VAL A 145 -0.94 19.84 18.66
N HIS A 146 -0.68 18.57 18.35
CA HIS A 146 -1.57 17.45 18.67
C HIS A 146 -0.78 16.24 19.20
N LEU A 147 -1.40 15.51 20.12
CA LEU A 147 -0.99 14.16 20.49
C LEU A 147 -1.91 13.17 19.78
N ARG A 148 -1.35 12.09 19.26
CA ARG A 148 -2.06 11.05 18.53
C ARG A 148 -1.78 9.69 19.12
N VAL A 149 -2.83 8.90 19.26
CA VAL A 149 -2.73 7.47 19.58
C VAL A 149 -3.43 6.69 18.49
N ARG A 150 -2.70 5.75 17.88
CA ARG A 150 -3.25 4.78 16.94
C ARG A 150 -3.43 3.46 17.65
N ALA A 151 -4.68 3.05 17.83
CA ALA A 151 -5.04 1.77 18.41
C ALA A 151 -5.34 0.76 17.30
N VAL A 152 -4.57 -0.32 17.24
CA VAL A 152 -4.65 -1.37 16.21
C VAL A 152 -5.04 -2.70 16.87
N GLY A 153 -6.14 -3.28 16.41
CA GLY A 153 -6.56 -4.64 16.74
C GLY A 153 -6.25 -5.60 15.60
N GLU A 154 -5.37 -6.57 15.85
CA GLU A 154 -4.97 -7.53 14.82
C GLU A 154 -6.10 -8.52 14.51
N ASN A 155 -6.48 -8.61 13.24
CA ASN A 155 -7.47 -9.58 12.78
C ASN A 155 -6.80 -10.87 12.28
N ASP A 156 -7.58 -11.95 12.27
CA ASP A 156 -7.19 -13.16 11.54
C ASP A 156 -7.31 -12.90 10.05
N LYS A 157 -6.17 -12.93 9.36
CA LYS A 157 -6.08 -12.72 7.92
C LYS A 157 -6.15 -14.08 7.23
N PRO A 158 -6.89 -14.21 6.12
CA PRO A 158 -6.88 -15.44 5.34
C PRO A 158 -5.47 -15.75 4.86
N GLU A 159 -5.09 -17.02 4.91
CA GLU A 159 -3.83 -17.49 4.32
C GLU A 159 -3.98 -17.54 2.80
N LEU A 160 -2.95 -17.07 2.10
CA LEU A 160 -2.86 -17.21 0.65
C LEU A 160 -2.20 -18.55 0.34
N GLU A 161 -2.91 -19.40 -0.40
CA GLU A 161 -2.38 -20.66 -0.88
C GLU A 161 -1.54 -20.45 -2.14
N GLN A 162 -0.37 -21.08 -2.19
CA GLN A 162 0.43 -21.13 -3.40
C GLN A 162 -0.20 -22.12 -4.39
N GLY A 163 -0.26 -21.71 -5.65
CA GLY A 163 -0.61 -22.59 -6.75
C GLY A 163 0.47 -23.65 -6.99
N THR A 164 0.11 -24.70 -7.72
CA THR A 164 1.08 -25.66 -8.23
C THR A 164 1.42 -25.29 -9.67
N PRO A 165 2.72 -25.20 -10.02
CA PRO A 165 3.15 -25.05 -11.40
C PRO A 165 2.55 -26.13 -12.30
N ARG A 166 2.47 -25.83 -13.59
CA ARG A 166 2.08 -26.82 -14.59
C ARG A 166 3.14 -27.94 -14.65
N ASP A 167 2.70 -29.17 -14.89
CA ASP A 167 3.58 -30.28 -15.28
C ASP A 167 4.14 -30.04 -16.71
N ASP A 168 4.63 -31.07 -17.41
CA ASP A 168 5.18 -31.00 -18.78
C ASP A 168 4.16 -30.62 -19.89
N SER A 169 3.01 -30.04 -19.56
CA SER A 169 2.05 -29.51 -20.55
C SER A 169 2.40 -28.08 -20.95
N GLU A 170 2.06 -27.68 -22.16
CA GLU A 170 2.27 -26.30 -22.63
C GLU A 170 1.01 -25.45 -22.35
N LEU A 171 1.20 -24.18 -22.01
CA LEU A 171 0.11 -23.20 -22.02
C LEU A 171 -0.22 -22.84 -23.48
N THR A 172 -1.48 -23.00 -23.87
CA THR A 172 -1.94 -22.67 -25.23
C THR A 172 -3.06 -21.62 -25.19
N PRO A 173 -3.10 -20.66 -26.13
CA PRO A 173 -4.22 -19.75 -26.27
C PRO A 173 -5.55 -20.50 -26.44
N ALA A 174 -6.60 -19.99 -25.80
CA ALA A 174 -7.96 -20.51 -25.94
C ALA A 174 -8.65 -19.98 -27.21
N ASP A 175 -8.22 -18.81 -27.70
CA ASP A 175 -8.76 -18.12 -28.87
C ASP A 175 -7.76 -17.06 -29.36
N ALA A 176 -8.11 -16.36 -30.45
CA ALA A 176 -7.36 -15.22 -30.97
C ALA A 176 -8.31 -14.09 -31.40
N ARG A 177 -7.91 -12.83 -31.23
CA ARG A 177 -8.74 -11.66 -31.54
C ARG A 177 -7.93 -10.53 -32.16
N GLU A 178 -8.40 -9.97 -33.27
CA GLU A 178 -7.81 -8.76 -33.85
C GLU A 178 -8.11 -7.54 -32.97
N ALA A 179 -7.06 -6.79 -32.59
CA ALA A 179 -7.16 -5.55 -31.84
C ALA A 179 -5.98 -4.62 -32.18
N TYR A 180 -6.09 -3.34 -31.82
CA TYR A 180 -5.02 -2.38 -32.05
C TYR A 180 -3.89 -2.57 -31.04
N CYS A 181 -2.67 -2.83 -31.52
CA CYS A 181 -1.49 -2.89 -30.68
C CYS A 181 -0.73 -1.56 -30.70
N PHE A 182 -0.67 -0.88 -29.56
CA PHE A 182 0.03 0.42 -29.45
C PHE A 182 1.56 0.31 -29.61
N ALA A 183 2.15 -0.86 -29.40
CA ALA A 183 3.57 -1.09 -29.61
C ALA A 183 3.92 -1.21 -31.11
N GLU A 184 3.01 -1.77 -31.90
CA GLU A 184 3.19 -1.99 -33.34
C GLU A 184 2.55 -0.89 -34.20
N ASP A 185 1.69 -0.06 -33.61
CA ASP A 185 0.91 0.98 -34.30
C ASP A 185 0.03 0.42 -35.45
N ASP A 186 -0.50 -0.79 -35.26
CA ASP A 186 -1.35 -1.49 -36.23
C ASP A 186 -2.38 -2.41 -35.55
N PHE A 187 -3.36 -2.87 -36.31
CA PHE A 187 -4.25 -3.97 -35.92
C PHE A 187 -3.53 -5.30 -36.10
N VAL A 188 -3.40 -6.05 -35.01
CA VAL A 188 -2.74 -7.35 -34.98
C VAL A 188 -3.59 -8.37 -34.22
N GLU A 189 -3.27 -9.64 -34.38
CA GLU A 189 -3.93 -10.73 -33.66
C GLU A 189 -3.36 -10.85 -32.24
N PHE A 190 -4.22 -10.72 -31.23
CA PHE A 190 -3.90 -10.96 -29.82
C PHE A 190 -4.29 -12.39 -29.44
N ASP A 191 -3.36 -13.11 -28.85
CA ASP A 191 -3.65 -14.41 -28.23
C ASP A 191 -4.56 -14.22 -27.02
N VAL A 192 -5.62 -15.02 -26.92
CA VAL A 192 -6.58 -14.94 -25.81
C VAL A 192 -6.43 -16.15 -24.90
N TYR A 193 -6.06 -15.89 -23.66
CA TYR A 193 -5.96 -16.88 -22.59
C TYR A 193 -7.15 -16.74 -21.63
N ARG A 194 -7.56 -17.86 -21.01
CA ARG A 194 -8.49 -17.81 -19.86
C ARG A 194 -7.69 -17.76 -18.58
N ARG A 195 -8.12 -16.94 -17.64
CA ARG A 195 -7.47 -16.79 -16.34
C ARG A 195 -7.35 -18.10 -15.58
N ASP A 196 -8.38 -18.93 -15.62
CA ASP A 196 -8.44 -20.21 -14.90
C ASP A 196 -7.46 -21.26 -15.45
N ASP A 197 -6.98 -21.07 -16.68
CA ASP A 197 -6.03 -21.97 -17.33
C ASP A 197 -4.57 -21.66 -16.92
N LEU A 198 -4.30 -20.48 -16.37
CA LEU A 198 -2.95 -20.05 -15.96
C LEU A 198 -2.49 -20.74 -14.67
N LYS A 199 -1.20 -21.08 -14.63
CA LYS A 199 -0.51 -21.68 -13.48
C LYS A 199 0.74 -20.88 -13.10
N PRO A 200 1.21 -20.97 -11.85
CA PRO A 200 2.49 -20.41 -11.46
C PRO A 200 3.62 -20.78 -12.42
N GLY A 201 4.43 -19.79 -12.78
CA GLY A 201 5.53 -19.91 -13.72
C GLY A 201 5.14 -19.81 -15.21
N ASP A 202 3.84 -19.80 -15.54
CA ASP A 202 3.42 -19.58 -16.93
C ASP A 202 3.85 -18.17 -17.39
N GLU A 203 4.50 -18.10 -18.56
CA GLU A 203 4.93 -16.88 -19.24
C GLU A 203 4.13 -16.68 -20.53
N ILE A 204 3.60 -15.47 -20.75
CA ILE A 204 2.90 -15.08 -21.96
C ILE A 204 3.59 -13.86 -22.55
N ARG A 205 4.07 -13.97 -23.79
CA ARG A 205 4.56 -12.81 -24.56
C ARG A 205 3.38 -12.13 -25.24
N GLY A 206 3.34 -10.81 -25.19
CA GLY A 206 2.32 -10.04 -25.91
C GLY A 206 2.51 -10.10 -27.44
N PRO A 207 1.51 -9.64 -28.21
CA PRO A 207 0.27 -9.04 -27.76
C PRO A 207 -0.75 -10.10 -27.30
N ALA A 208 -1.32 -9.94 -26.11
CA ALA A 208 -2.23 -10.93 -25.56
C ALA A 208 -3.31 -10.33 -24.64
N VAL A 209 -4.40 -11.08 -24.52
CA VAL A 209 -5.54 -10.79 -23.63
C VAL A 209 -5.73 -11.96 -22.68
N VAL A 210 -5.77 -11.71 -21.38
CA VAL A 210 -6.22 -12.70 -20.39
C VAL A 210 -7.62 -12.33 -19.95
N THR A 211 -8.57 -13.22 -20.21
CA THR A 211 -9.99 -13.02 -19.87
C THR A 211 -10.33 -13.70 -18.56
N GLU A 212 -11.06 -12.98 -17.71
CA GLU A 212 -11.72 -13.52 -16.52
C GLU A 212 -13.19 -13.04 -16.51
N PRO A 213 -14.09 -13.64 -15.72
CA PRO A 213 -15.49 -13.24 -15.70
C PRO A 213 -15.75 -11.77 -15.34
N THR A 214 -14.81 -11.12 -14.66
CA THR A 214 -14.99 -9.80 -14.04
C THR A 214 -14.06 -8.70 -14.57
N THR A 215 -13.07 -9.02 -15.39
CA THR A 215 -12.20 -8.06 -16.09
C THR A 215 -11.49 -8.71 -17.29
N SER A 216 -10.67 -7.94 -17.99
CA SER A 216 -9.77 -8.44 -19.01
C SER A 216 -8.43 -7.72 -18.87
N LEU A 217 -7.36 -8.49 -18.80
CA LEU A 217 -6.00 -7.98 -18.83
C LEU A 217 -5.57 -7.86 -20.28
N VAL A 218 -4.96 -6.73 -20.65
CA VAL A 218 -4.47 -6.50 -22.00
C VAL A 218 -3.05 -5.99 -21.91
N PHE A 219 -2.13 -6.62 -22.64
CA PHE A 219 -0.74 -6.18 -22.74
C PHE A 219 -0.22 -6.36 -24.17
N HIS A 220 0.70 -5.48 -24.55
CA HIS A 220 1.09 -5.26 -25.94
C HIS A 220 2.37 -6.03 -26.31
N SER A 221 2.76 -6.00 -27.58
CA SER A 221 3.88 -6.78 -28.12
C SER A 221 5.25 -6.46 -27.50
N ASP A 222 5.38 -5.33 -26.81
CA ASP A 222 6.55 -4.91 -26.03
C ASP A 222 6.48 -5.32 -24.55
N GLN A 223 5.54 -6.19 -24.20
CA GLN A 223 5.29 -6.61 -22.82
C GLN A 223 5.20 -8.13 -22.69
N THR A 224 5.67 -8.62 -21.54
CA THR A 224 5.61 -10.03 -21.16
C THR A 224 4.92 -10.16 -19.81
N ALA A 225 4.01 -11.12 -19.68
CA ALA A 225 3.30 -11.42 -18.45
C ALA A 225 3.77 -12.75 -17.85
N THR A 226 4.03 -12.78 -16.55
CA THR A 226 4.37 -14.00 -15.79
C THR A 226 3.39 -14.20 -14.65
N THR A 227 2.95 -15.43 -14.40
CA THR A 227 2.13 -15.77 -13.24
C THR A 227 3.01 -16.18 -12.06
N ASP A 228 2.86 -15.53 -10.91
CA ASP A 228 3.62 -15.88 -9.69
C ASP A 228 3.02 -17.07 -8.92
N ASP A 229 3.68 -17.46 -7.82
CA ASP A 229 3.26 -18.58 -6.97
C ASP A 229 1.88 -18.40 -6.33
N TYR A 230 1.39 -17.17 -6.19
CA TYR A 230 0.08 -16.83 -5.63
C TYR A 230 -0.97 -16.58 -6.72
N GLY A 231 -0.58 -16.78 -7.98
CA GLY A 231 -1.43 -16.54 -9.13
C GLY A 231 -1.60 -15.07 -9.47
N HIS A 232 -0.83 -14.14 -8.92
CA HIS A 232 -0.76 -12.76 -9.44
C HIS A 232 -0.10 -12.76 -10.83
N ILE A 233 -0.46 -11.80 -11.67
CA ILE A 233 0.18 -11.64 -12.98
C ILE A 233 1.08 -10.41 -12.93
N ILE A 234 2.35 -10.60 -13.22
CA ILE A 234 3.36 -9.55 -13.30
C ILE A 234 3.63 -9.28 -14.78
N ILE A 235 3.35 -8.05 -15.21
CA ILE A 235 3.62 -7.61 -16.58
C ILE A 235 4.86 -6.74 -16.55
N THR A 236 5.87 -7.12 -17.30
CA THR A 236 7.09 -6.33 -17.50
C THR A 236 7.10 -5.74 -18.90
N THR A 237 7.62 -4.53 -19.02
CA THR A 237 7.84 -3.89 -20.32
C THR A 237 9.30 -4.09 -20.70
N ASP A 238 9.55 -4.65 -21.89
CA ASP A 238 10.89 -4.81 -22.43
C ASP A 238 11.38 -3.41 -22.86
N GLN A 239 12.23 -2.77 -22.04
CA GLN A 239 12.88 -1.49 -22.36
C GLN A 239 14.18 -1.68 -23.15
#